data_AF-A0A945UYN5-F1
#
_entry.id   AF-A0A945UYN5-F1
#
_cell.length_a   1.000
_cell.length_b   1.000
_cell.length_c   1.000
_cell.angle_alpha   90.00
_cell.angle_beta   90.00
_cell.angle_gamma   90.00
#
_symmetry.space_group_name_H-M   'P 1'
#
loop_
_entity.id
_entity.type
_entity.pdbx_description
1 polymer ?
#
loop_
_entity_poly.entity_id
_entity_poly.type
_entity_poly.pdbx_seq_one_letter_code
_entity_poly.pdbx_strand_id
1 'polypeptide(L)'
;MNLEHEGSNARFWYRSEEKEEPRLGWRFREPGADKEMRLGIAQNVKKLYEQLLAEDLPLKAMTVSEFLITAPIWRETIQRIQSLRNCHYAEIEDNVLEENCRPINLLRCKLAMFGATKFDPKSDLWIRIALFQGAPLSKNLNLNGPEWSSFSPLNKKISNEPNYFV
;
A
#
# COMPACT_ATOMS: atom_id res chain seq x y z
N MET A 1 5.42 16.80 0.68
CA MET A 1 4.54 16.41 1.80
C MET A 1 5.12 16.96 3.10
N ASN A 2 4.36 17.78 3.84
CA ASN A 2 4.80 18.32 5.14
C ASN A 2 4.27 17.43 6.29
N LEU A 3 5.16 16.69 6.95
CA LEU A 3 4.81 15.77 8.04
C LEU A 3 4.80 16.42 9.43
N GLU A 4 5.15 17.70 9.55
CA GLU A 4 5.26 18.41 10.84
C GLU A 4 4.01 19.18 11.26
N HIS A 5 3.06 19.40 10.36
CA HIS A 5 1.86 20.17 10.68
C HIS A 5 0.94 19.42 11.65
N GLU A 6 0.13 20.15 12.43
CA GLU A 6 -0.74 19.60 13.48
C GLU A 6 -1.68 18.46 12.99
N GLY A 7 -2.20 18.61 11.77
CA GLY A 7 -3.08 17.64 11.12
C GLY A 7 -2.38 16.41 10.52
N SER A 8 -1.04 16.31 10.57
CA SER A 8 -0.28 15.27 9.83
C SER A 8 -0.48 13.86 10.38
N ASN A 9 -1.04 13.72 11.58
CA ASN A 9 -1.31 12.46 12.23
C ASN A 9 -2.72 12.40 12.84
N ALA A 10 -3.66 13.16 12.27
CA ALA A 10 -5.03 13.29 12.78
C ALA A 10 -5.88 12.03 12.56
N ARG A 11 -5.48 11.15 11.64
CA ARG A 11 -6.19 9.92 11.28
C ARG A 11 -5.40 8.67 11.67
N PHE A 12 -6.12 7.55 11.75
CA PHE A 12 -5.53 6.22 11.89
C PHE A 12 -6.35 5.20 11.09
N TRP A 13 -5.66 4.20 10.54
CA TRP A 13 -6.30 3.09 9.84
C TRP A 13 -6.38 1.88 10.76
N TYR A 14 -7.49 1.16 10.74
CA TYR A 14 -7.64 -0.08 11.50
C TYR A 14 -8.39 -1.13 10.68
N ARG A 15 -8.29 -2.40 11.07
CA ARG A 15 -9.07 -3.49 10.48
C ARG A 15 -10.29 -3.77 11.34
N SER A 16 -11.47 -3.77 10.73
CA SER A 16 -12.71 -4.13 11.41
C SER A 16 -12.79 -5.65 11.61
N GLU A 17 -13.08 -6.11 12.82
CA GLU A 17 -13.24 -7.55 13.13
C GLU A 17 -14.42 -8.16 12.36
N GLU A 18 -15.56 -7.46 12.26
CA GLU A 18 -16.76 -8.00 11.59
C GLU A 18 -16.64 -8.10 10.07
N LYS A 19 -15.89 -7.20 9.44
CA LYS A 19 -15.90 -7.00 7.97
C LYS A 19 -14.54 -7.21 7.32
N GLU A 20 -13.47 -7.35 8.10
CA GLU A 20 -12.08 -7.51 7.64
C GLU A 20 -11.58 -6.40 6.68
N GLU A 21 -12.35 -5.33 6.53
CA GLU A 21 -12.05 -4.19 5.66
C GLU A 21 -11.27 -3.10 6.42
N PRO A 22 -10.34 -2.40 5.74
CA PRO A 22 -9.68 -1.23 6.32
C PRO A 22 -10.69 -0.10 6.56
N ARG A 23 -10.63 0.48 7.75
CA ARG A 23 -11.45 1.60 8.21
C ARG A 23 -10.53 2.77 8.56
N LEU A 24 -11.05 3.98 8.44
CA LEU A 24 -10.35 5.22 8.78
C LEU A 24 -11.07 5.91 9.93
N GLY A 25 -10.37 6.12 11.04
CA GLY A 25 -10.88 6.82 12.21
C GLY A 25 -10.15 8.15 12.48
N TRP A 26 -10.74 8.97 13.36
CA TRP A 26 -10.14 10.21 13.85
C TRP A 26 -9.40 9.97 15.17
N ARG A 27 -8.06 10.11 15.17
CA ARG A 27 -7.19 9.73 16.30
C ARG A 27 -7.57 10.37 17.63
N PHE A 28 -8.00 11.63 17.59
CA PHE A 28 -8.31 12.43 18.78
C PHE A 28 -9.81 12.59 19.05
N ARG A 29 -10.67 11.91 18.28
CA ARG A 29 -12.14 12.00 18.41
C ARG A 29 -12.81 10.64 18.56
N GLU A 30 -12.14 9.57 18.14
CA GLU A 30 -12.68 8.21 18.11
C GLU A 30 -11.76 7.25 18.86
N PRO A 31 -12.31 6.26 19.58
CA PRO A 31 -11.50 5.18 20.15
C PRO A 31 -10.95 4.27 19.04
N GLY A 32 -9.92 3.47 19.35
CA GLY A 32 -9.38 2.46 18.43
C GLY A 32 -8.03 2.79 17.80
N ALA A 33 -7.43 3.94 18.14
CA ALA A 33 -6.07 4.28 17.70
C ALA A 33 -5.01 3.29 18.21
N ASP A 34 -5.30 2.56 19.28
CA ASP A 34 -4.52 1.43 19.80
C ASP A 34 -4.50 0.22 18.85
N LYS A 35 -5.52 0.09 17.99
CA LYS A 35 -5.66 -0.96 16.96
C LYS A 35 -5.15 -0.49 15.59
N GLU A 36 -4.36 0.56 15.56
CA GLU A 36 -3.85 1.14 14.33
C GLU A 36 -2.98 0.16 13.53
N MET A 37 -3.29 0.04 12.25
CA MET A 37 -2.44 -0.60 11.25
C MET A 37 -1.28 0.34 10.89
N ARG A 38 -0.09 -0.24 10.67
CA ARG A 38 1.11 0.50 10.26
C ARG A 38 1.10 0.93 8.79
N LEU A 39 0.08 1.68 8.38
CA LEU A 39 -0.10 2.18 7.01
C LEU A 39 0.48 3.58 6.79
N GLY A 40 0.85 4.30 7.85
CA GLY A 40 1.52 5.60 7.76
C GLY A 40 3.00 5.50 7.38
N ILE A 41 3.33 4.97 6.21
CA ILE A 41 4.71 4.69 5.79
C ILE A 41 5.58 5.96 5.87
N ALA A 42 5.09 7.09 5.37
CA ALA A 42 5.78 8.37 5.44
C ALA A 42 6.16 8.77 6.88
N GLN A 43 5.20 8.66 7.81
CA GLN A 43 5.42 8.95 9.23
C GLN A 43 6.37 7.94 9.88
N ASN A 44 6.28 6.66 9.51
CA ASN A 44 7.17 5.61 10.03
C ASN A 44 8.62 5.84 9.57
N VAL A 45 8.83 6.17 8.30
CA VAL A 45 10.16 6.48 7.76
C VAL A 45 10.73 7.74 8.41
N LYS A 46 9.91 8.78 8.61
CA LYS A 46 10.32 9.98 9.33
C LYS A 46 10.79 9.65 10.76
N LYS A 47 9.95 8.95 11.55
CA LYS A 47 10.30 8.60 12.93
C LYS A 47 11.54 7.70 13.02
N LEU A 48 11.69 6.77 12.07
CA LEU A 48 12.92 5.98 11.94
C LEU A 48 14.12 6.90 11.69
N TYR A 49 14.00 7.84 10.75
CA TYR A 49 15.07 8.79 10.44
C TYR A 49 15.44 9.67 11.66
N GLU A 50 14.45 10.18 12.39
CA GLU A 50 14.66 10.94 13.64
C GLU A 50 15.37 10.08 14.70
N GLN A 51 14.97 8.82 14.87
CA GLN A 51 15.62 7.92 15.81
C GLN A 51 17.07 7.62 15.39
N LEU A 52 17.35 7.49 14.10
CA LEU A 52 18.71 7.31 13.60
C LEU A 52 19.56 8.57 13.85
N LEU A 53 19.00 9.77 13.67
CA LEU A 53 19.71 11.03 13.89
C LEU A 53 19.97 11.38 15.36
N ALA A 54 19.35 10.68 16.31
CA ALA A 54 19.62 10.88 17.73
C ALA A 54 21.13 10.76 18.02
N GLU A 55 21.71 11.81 18.62
CA GLU A 55 23.15 12.11 18.59
C GLU A 55 24.05 11.04 19.22
N ASP A 56 23.49 10.13 20.02
CA ASP A 56 24.24 9.10 20.74
C ASP A 56 24.37 7.76 20.00
N LEU A 57 23.82 7.62 18.79
CA LEU A 57 23.96 6.37 18.02
C LEU A 57 25.28 6.33 17.22
N PRO A 58 26.11 5.28 17.37
CA PRO A 58 27.32 5.10 16.57
C PRO A 58 27.00 4.58 15.16
N LEU A 59 26.14 5.28 14.41
CA LEU A 59 25.57 4.82 13.13
C LEU A 59 26.62 4.38 12.10
N LYS A 60 27.80 5.00 12.09
CA LYS A 60 28.88 4.66 11.14
C LYS A 60 29.55 3.32 11.42
N ALA A 61 29.50 2.85 12.67
CA ALA A 61 30.09 1.58 13.10
C ALA A 61 29.03 0.49 13.33
N MET A 62 27.75 0.86 13.37
CA MET A 62 26.64 -0.02 13.67
C MET A 62 26.05 -0.65 12.41
N THR A 63 25.84 -1.96 12.44
CA THR A 63 25.08 -2.69 11.42
C THR A 63 23.58 -2.52 11.62
N VAL A 64 22.79 -2.76 10.55
CA VAL A 64 21.32 -2.78 10.64
C VAL A 64 20.82 -3.83 11.65
N SER A 65 21.49 -4.98 11.74
CA SER A 65 21.15 -6.04 12.68
C SER A 65 21.34 -5.60 14.13
N GLU A 66 22.46 -4.95 14.45
CA GLU A 66 22.73 -4.40 15.78
C GLU A 66 21.69 -3.33 16.15
N PHE A 67 21.35 -2.44 15.21
CA PHE A 67 20.30 -1.45 15.44
C PHE A 67 18.96 -2.12 15.77
N LEU A 68 18.55 -3.13 15.01
CA LEU A 68 17.29 -3.85 15.19
C LEU A 68 17.21 -4.68 16.47
N ILE A 69 18.35 -5.05 17.08
CA ILE A 69 18.37 -5.64 18.43
C ILE A 69 17.91 -4.61 19.47
N THR A 70 18.35 -3.37 19.34
CA THR A 70 17.98 -2.28 20.27
C THR A 70 16.61 -1.66 19.96
N ALA A 71 16.19 -1.68 18.70
CA ALA A 71 14.96 -1.04 18.23
C ALA A 71 14.15 -1.94 17.28
N PRO A 72 13.64 -3.10 17.76
CA PRO A 72 12.95 -4.08 16.93
C PRO A 72 11.66 -3.54 16.30
N ILE A 73 11.09 -2.47 16.86
CA ILE A 73 9.89 -1.78 16.35
C ILE A 73 10.03 -1.38 14.87
N TRP A 74 11.27 -1.07 14.43
CA TRP A 74 11.56 -0.59 13.08
C TRP A 74 11.81 -1.68 12.05
N ARG A 75 11.79 -2.96 12.45
CA ARG A 75 12.07 -4.10 11.56
C ARG A 75 11.30 -4.02 10.26
N GLU A 76 9.99 -3.80 10.33
CA GLU A 76 9.11 -3.75 9.16
C GLU A 76 9.39 -2.54 8.28
N THR A 77 9.68 -1.38 8.87
CA THR A 77 9.98 -0.15 8.11
C THR A 77 11.30 -0.29 7.36
N ILE A 78 12.35 -0.80 8.04
CA ILE A 78 13.66 -1.05 7.43
C ILE A 78 13.55 -2.12 6.34
N GLN A 79 12.88 -3.24 6.63
CA GLN A 79 12.67 -4.30 5.65
C GLN A 79 11.96 -3.76 4.40
N ARG A 80 10.92 -2.95 4.58
CA ARG A 80 10.18 -2.33 3.48
C ARG A 80 11.07 -1.43 2.63
N ILE A 81 11.84 -0.53 3.24
CA ILE A 81 12.81 0.34 2.53
C ILE A 81 13.81 -0.51 1.72
N GLN A 82 14.37 -1.55 2.33
CA GLN A 82 15.38 -2.40 1.70
C GLN A 82 14.80 -3.23 0.55
N SER A 83 13.63 -3.85 0.76
CA SER A 83 12.96 -4.69 -0.23
C SER A 83 12.44 -3.91 -1.44
N LEU A 84 12.06 -2.64 -1.25
CA LEU A 84 11.42 -1.82 -2.30
C LEU A 84 12.38 -0.84 -2.98
N ARG A 85 13.67 -0.85 -2.63
CA ARG A 85 14.70 0.10 -3.11
C ARG A 85 14.69 0.33 -4.62
N ASN A 86 14.46 -0.72 -5.42
CA ASN A 86 14.53 -0.65 -6.88
C ASN A 86 13.14 -0.54 -7.54
N CYS A 87 12.08 -0.32 -6.76
CA CYS A 87 10.70 -0.31 -7.22
C CYS A 87 10.11 1.10 -7.14
N HIS A 88 10.19 1.84 -8.26
CA HIS A 88 9.81 3.27 -8.34
C HIS A 88 8.33 3.57 -7.99
N TYR A 89 7.44 2.58 -8.08
CA TYR A 89 6.00 2.74 -7.81
C TYR A 89 5.49 1.78 -6.73
N ALA A 90 6.39 1.29 -5.86
CA ALA A 90 6.02 0.34 -4.80
C ALA A 90 5.37 1.00 -3.56
N GLU A 91 5.41 2.33 -3.47
CA GLU A 91 4.90 3.08 -2.34
C GLU A 91 3.84 4.09 -2.73
N ILE A 92 2.94 4.35 -1.79
CA ILE A 92 2.03 5.48 -1.83
C ILE A 92 2.81 6.70 -1.35
N GLU A 93 3.07 7.66 -2.24
CA GLU A 93 3.73 8.93 -1.91
C GLU A 93 2.75 9.96 -1.32
N ASP A 94 2.00 9.56 -0.29
CA ASP A 94 0.99 10.41 0.37
C ASP A 94 0.93 10.14 1.88
N ASN A 95 0.49 11.12 2.65
CA ASN A 95 0.31 10.95 4.09
C ASN A 95 -1.08 10.43 4.39
N VAL A 96 -1.23 9.11 4.41
CA VAL A 96 -2.53 8.47 4.65
C VAL A 96 -3.08 8.68 6.07
N LEU A 97 -2.32 9.32 6.96
CA LEU A 97 -2.71 9.65 8.33
C LEU A 97 -3.09 11.13 8.51
N GLU A 98 -2.98 11.96 7.47
CA GLU A 98 -3.28 13.37 7.58
C GLU A 98 -4.79 13.66 7.64
N GLU A 99 -5.15 14.79 8.23
CA GLU A 99 -6.52 15.28 8.35
C GLU A 99 -7.27 15.32 7.01
N ASN A 100 -6.60 15.83 5.98
CA ASN A 100 -7.15 16.04 4.64
C ASN A 100 -6.88 14.86 3.67
N CYS A 101 -6.40 13.71 4.18
CA CYS A 101 -6.19 12.53 3.37
C CYS A 101 -7.50 12.17 2.66
N ARG A 102 -7.40 11.84 1.36
CA ARG A 102 -8.54 11.39 0.56
C ARG A 102 -8.40 9.90 0.23
N PRO A 103 -8.94 8.98 1.05
CA PRO A 103 -8.95 7.54 0.78
C PRO A 103 -9.40 7.14 -0.63
N ILE A 104 -10.31 7.92 -1.22
CA ILE A 104 -10.76 7.73 -2.59
C ILE A 104 -9.62 7.77 -3.62
N ASN A 105 -8.52 8.49 -3.36
CA ASN A 105 -7.36 8.51 -4.24
C ASN A 105 -6.65 7.14 -4.25
N LEU A 106 -6.51 6.51 -3.08
CA LEU A 106 -5.98 5.14 -2.97
C LEU A 106 -6.87 4.14 -3.69
N LEU A 107 -8.19 4.27 -3.49
CA LEU A 107 -9.16 3.42 -4.16
C LEU A 107 -9.11 3.58 -5.69
N ARG A 108 -9.00 4.82 -6.18
CA ARG A 108 -8.82 5.11 -7.61
C ARG A 108 -7.56 4.47 -8.18
N CYS A 109 -6.43 4.60 -7.48
CA CYS A 109 -5.17 3.97 -7.87
C CYS A 109 -5.32 2.45 -7.98
N LYS A 110 -5.85 1.80 -6.94
CA LYS A 110 -6.11 0.36 -6.91
C LYS A 110 -7.06 -0.08 -8.03
N LEU A 111 -8.15 0.62 -8.25
CA LEU A 111 -9.14 0.28 -9.28
C LEU A 111 -8.57 0.48 -10.69
N ALA A 112 -7.73 1.49 -10.91
CA ALA A 112 -7.07 1.70 -12.20
C ALA A 112 -6.17 0.50 -12.57
N MET A 113 -5.47 -0.09 -11.60
CA MET A 113 -4.71 -1.33 -11.80
C MET A 113 -5.60 -2.52 -12.23
N PHE A 114 -6.88 -2.52 -11.86
CA PHE A 114 -7.87 -3.52 -12.27
C PHE A 114 -8.61 -3.17 -13.58
N GLY A 115 -8.14 -2.17 -14.34
CA GLY A 115 -8.77 -1.78 -15.59
C GLY A 115 -10.03 -0.91 -15.42
N ALA A 116 -10.19 -0.27 -14.25
CA ALA A 116 -11.22 0.74 -14.07
C ALA A 116 -10.89 2.02 -14.83
N THR A 117 -11.93 2.60 -15.43
CA THR A 117 -11.92 3.85 -16.19
C THR A 117 -13.12 4.71 -15.77
N LYS A 118 -13.23 5.93 -16.30
CA LYS A 118 -14.34 6.87 -16.04
C LYS A 118 -14.69 7.03 -14.55
N PHE A 119 -13.70 7.50 -13.79
CA PHE A 119 -13.83 7.78 -12.37
C PHE A 119 -14.74 8.99 -12.10
N ASP A 120 -15.99 8.72 -11.72
CA ASP A 120 -17.02 9.71 -11.37
C ASP A 120 -17.25 9.68 -9.85
N PRO A 121 -16.53 10.52 -9.07
CA PRO A 121 -16.65 10.55 -7.61
C PRO A 121 -18.02 11.08 -7.20
N LYS A 122 -18.60 10.45 -6.20
CA LYS A 122 -19.92 10.81 -5.67
C LYS A 122 -19.84 11.30 -4.23
N SER A 123 -18.80 10.90 -3.51
CA SER A 123 -18.36 11.44 -2.22
C SER A 123 -16.87 11.15 -2.03
N ASP A 124 -16.28 11.53 -0.90
CA ASP A 124 -14.88 11.18 -0.58
C ASP A 124 -14.66 9.69 -0.25
N LEU A 125 -15.73 8.90 -0.17
CA LEU A 125 -15.69 7.47 0.11
C LEU A 125 -16.39 6.62 -0.96
N TRP A 126 -17.09 7.25 -1.91
CA TRP A 126 -17.85 6.55 -2.94
C TRP A 126 -17.51 7.07 -4.34
N ILE A 127 -17.19 6.14 -5.23
CA ILE A 127 -16.82 6.43 -6.62
C ILE A 127 -17.52 5.47 -7.57
N ARG A 128 -18.04 6.01 -8.66
CA ARG A 128 -18.52 5.22 -9.78
C ARG A 128 -17.40 5.06 -10.80
N ILE A 129 -17.27 3.86 -11.33
CA ILE A 129 -16.28 3.50 -12.35
C ILE A 129 -16.93 2.69 -13.47
N ALA A 130 -16.24 2.60 -14.61
CA ALA A 130 -16.50 1.63 -15.65
C ALA A 130 -15.30 0.68 -15.78
N LEU A 131 -15.50 -0.62 -15.58
CA LEU A 131 -14.45 -1.62 -15.74
C LEU A 131 -14.33 -2.05 -17.21
N PHE A 132 -13.08 -2.21 -17.68
CA PHE A 132 -12.75 -2.79 -19.00
C PHE A 132 -13.46 -2.11 -20.18
N GLN A 133 -13.73 -0.81 -20.07
CA GLN A 133 -14.42 -0.10 -21.15
C GLN A 133 -13.55 -0.09 -22.41
N GLY A 134 -14.10 -0.59 -23.52
CA GLY A 134 -13.38 -0.70 -24.78
C GLY A 134 -12.55 -1.98 -24.93
N ALA A 135 -12.49 -2.83 -23.89
CA ALA A 135 -11.88 -4.14 -24.01
C ALA A 135 -12.74 -5.08 -24.90
N PRO A 136 -12.11 -5.98 -25.68
CA PRO A 136 -12.83 -6.96 -26.47
C PRO A 136 -13.63 -7.93 -25.58
N LEU A 137 -14.79 -8.36 -26.08
CA LEU A 137 -15.55 -9.46 -25.48
C LEU A 137 -14.79 -10.78 -25.65
N SER A 138 -15.04 -11.76 -24.78
CA SER A 138 -14.40 -13.08 -24.83
C SER A 138 -14.48 -13.74 -26.21
N LYS A 139 -15.64 -13.66 -26.87
CA LYS A 139 -15.86 -14.17 -28.24
C LYS A 139 -15.05 -13.48 -29.34
N ASN A 140 -14.52 -12.29 -29.06
CA ASN A 140 -13.73 -11.49 -29.99
C ASN A 140 -12.21 -11.62 -29.71
N LEU A 141 -11.81 -12.37 -28.69
CA LEU A 141 -10.40 -12.57 -28.36
C LEU A 141 -9.77 -13.57 -29.32
N ASN A 142 -8.62 -13.18 -29.90
CA ASN A 142 -7.77 -14.15 -30.59
C ASN A 142 -6.95 -14.93 -29.55
N LEU A 143 -7.36 -16.16 -29.26
CA LEU A 143 -6.68 -17.05 -28.30
C LEU A 143 -5.25 -17.42 -28.71
N ASN A 144 -4.89 -17.22 -29.98
CA ASN A 144 -3.55 -17.47 -30.52
C ASN A 144 -2.72 -16.17 -30.68
N GLY A 145 -3.28 -15.02 -30.29
CA GLY A 145 -2.63 -13.71 -30.38
C GLY A 145 -2.05 -13.22 -29.04
N PRO A 146 -1.16 -12.20 -29.07
CA PRO A 146 -0.56 -11.62 -27.86
C PRO A 146 -1.57 -10.91 -26.94
N GLU A 147 -2.80 -10.69 -27.41
CA GLU A 147 -3.90 -10.08 -26.65
C GLU A 147 -4.30 -10.94 -25.46
N TRP A 148 -4.40 -12.27 -25.62
CA TRP A 148 -4.76 -13.18 -24.53
C TRP A 148 -3.77 -13.14 -23.36
N SER A 149 -2.46 -13.04 -23.67
CA SER A 149 -1.40 -12.91 -22.66
C SER A 149 -1.46 -11.61 -21.86
N SER A 150 -2.16 -10.58 -22.36
CA SER A 150 -2.28 -9.28 -21.69
C SER A 150 -3.46 -9.19 -20.72
N PHE A 151 -4.47 -10.06 -20.88
CA PHE A 151 -5.68 -10.09 -20.03
C PHE A 151 -5.68 -11.18 -18.95
N SER A 152 -4.71 -12.10 -18.98
CA SER A 152 -4.60 -13.16 -17.98
C SER A 152 -3.40 -12.92 -17.05
N PRO A 153 -3.60 -12.40 -15.82
CA PRO A 153 -2.52 -12.32 -14.83
C PRO A 153 -2.08 -13.71 -14.32
N LEU A 154 -2.76 -14.78 -14.74
CA LEU A 154 -2.47 -16.17 -14.42
C LEU A 154 -2.20 -16.95 -15.71
N ASN A 155 -1.16 -16.56 -16.44
CA ASN A 155 -0.60 -17.41 -17.47
C ASN A 155 0.22 -18.54 -16.81
N LYS A 156 -0.43 -19.40 -16.02
CA LYS A 156 0.08 -20.76 -15.88
C LYS A 156 -0.06 -21.35 -17.26
N LYS A 157 1.08 -21.50 -17.96
CA LYS A 157 1.17 -22.52 -19.00
C LYS A 157 0.54 -23.76 -18.40
N ILE A 158 -0.58 -24.22 -18.96
CA ILE A 158 -1.08 -25.56 -18.69
C ILE A 158 -0.01 -26.46 -19.32
N SER A 159 1.03 -26.76 -18.54
CA SER A 159 2.01 -27.77 -18.90
C SER A 159 1.27 -29.09 -18.86
N ASN A 160 1.12 -29.74 -20.01
CA ASN A 160 0.67 -31.13 -20.12
C ASN A 160 1.73 -32.11 -19.57
N GLU A 161 2.47 -31.72 -18.54
CA GLU A 161 3.39 -32.64 -17.85
C GLU A 161 2.65 -33.22 -16.64
N PRO A 162 2.66 -34.56 -16.48
CA PRO A 162 2.03 -35.19 -15.34
C PRO A 162 2.72 -34.70 -14.06
N ASN A 163 1.92 -34.22 -13.11
CA ASN A 163 2.39 -33.83 -11.78
C ASN A 163 3.09 -35.02 -11.11
N TYR A 164 4.43 -35.00 -11.10
CA TYR A 164 5.18 -35.79 -10.14
C TYR A 164 5.34 -34.95 -8.88
N PHE A 165 4.48 -35.23 -7.91
CA PHE A 165 4.72 -34.85 -6.53
C PHE A 165 5.88 -35.70 -5.99
N VAL A 166 6.95 -35.02 -5.56
CA VAL A 166 7.83 -35.45 -4.46
C VAL A 166 8.02 -34.25 -3.57
#